data_AF-A0A7C3UXJ2-F1
#
_entry.id   AF-A0A7C3UXJ2-F1
#
_cell.length_a   1.000
_cell.length_b   1.000
_cell.length_c   1.000
_cell.angle_alpha   90.00
_cell.angle_beta   90.00
_cell.angle_gamma   90.00
#
_symmetry.space_group_name_H-M   'P 1'
#
loop_
_entity.id
_entity.type
_entity.pdbx_description
1 polymer ?
#
loop_
_entity_poly.entity_id
_entity_poly.type
_entity_poly.pdbx_seq_one_letter_code
_entity_poly.pdbx_strand_id
1 'polypeptide(L)'
;MEVDFLVIFIIILAVFLEANEGSLSALRDLLTALSSIIIGMITYKITFLLSRSFSLGLFAFLVSALGVLLLISLLFRRREKGRLSIINRIGGAISGFFLGIGASLAFLIILTFFSPLSVGEAKLGNKILDILPKIYYLADLIDLPFPMLKNPYAAEWENWNVQFRERINFSRLDKSRCIQCGGRVRFKGYFRKSGILVSPLFICEKCGRKSDGCQTFEGFHKLYGKCVIDVARKRVLLDCGVWENGKGVVPKGRCPVCGKELNFHE
;
A
#
# COMPACT_ATOMS: atom_id res chain seq x y z
N MET A 1 -6.46 13.03 -20.57
CA MET A 1 -5.56 12.85 -21.75
C MET A 1 -4.13 13.32 -21.43
N GLU A 2 -3.96 14.47 -20.78
CA GLU A 2 -2.65 15.03 -20.42
C GLU A 2 -1.78 14.11 -19.54
N VAL A 3 -2.38 13.44 -18.55
CA VAL A 3 -1.65 12.51 -17.65
C VAL A 3 -1.10 11.29 -18.41
N ASP A 4 -1.84 10.76 -19.39
CA ASP A 4 -1.37 9.62 -20.19
C ASP A 4 -0.17 10.02 -21.06
N PHE A 5 -0.18 11.23 -21.64
CA PHE A 5 0.98 11.76 -22.36
C PHE A 5 2.20 11.92 -21.48
N LEU A 6 2.04 12.43 -20.25
CA LEU A 6 3.15 12.56 -19.30
C LEU A 6 3.73 11.20 -18.90
N VAL A 7 2.88 10.19 -18.66
CA VAL A 7 3.33 8.83 -18.37
C VAL A 7 4.10 8.24 -19.55
N ILE A 8 3.57 8.37 -20.78
CA ILE A 8 4.25 7.91 -21.99
C ILE A 8 5.59 8.62 -22.15
N PHE A 9 5.62 9.93 -21.93
CA PHE A 9 6.85 10.74 -22.01
C PHE A 9 7.89 10.27 -21.00
N ILE A 10 7.52 10.05 -19.73
CA ILE A 10 8.41 9.52 -18.69
C ILE A 10 8.99 8.16 -19.12
N ILE A 11 8.16 7.25 -19.63
CA ILE A 11 8.60 5.93 -20.08
C ILE A 11 9.55 6.04 -21.27
N ILE A 12 9.19 6.81 -22.30
CA ILE A 12 10.04 7.00 -23.49
C ILE A 12 11.38 7.63 -23.10
N LEU A 13 11.35 8.64 -22.23
CA LEU A 13 12.56 9.32 -21.76
C LEU A 13 13.47 8.35 -21.01
N ALA A 14 12.92 7.54 -20.09
CA ALA A 14 13.69 6.53 -19.37
C ALA A 14 14.29 5.48 -20.31
N VAL A 15 13.52 4.98 -21.27
CA VAL A 15 13.99 4.05 -22.32
C VAL A 15 15.13 4.67 -23.12
N PHE A 16 14.98 5.92 -23.55
CA PHE A 16 15.97 6.63 -24.37
C PHE A 16 17.28 6.87 -23.61
N LEU A 17 17.18 7.34 -22.36
CA LEU A 17 18.35 7.55 -21.51
C LEU A 17 19.12 6.24 -21.30
N GLU A 18 18.44 5.17 -20.89
CA GLU A 18 19.09 3.88 -20.62
C GLU A 18 19.63 3.19 -21.88
N ALA A 19 18.93 3.32 -23.02
CA ALA A 19 19.41 2.79 -24.29
C ALA A 19 20.74 3.42 -24.72
N ASN A 20 20.96 4.70 -24.41
CA ASN A 20 22.20 5.42 -24.70
C ASN A 20 23.31 5.12 -23.69
N GLU A 21 22.94 4.59 -22.52
CA GLU A 21 23.81 4.34 -21.39
C GLU A 21 24.34 2.90 -21.33
N GLY A 22 23.57 1.94 -21.86
CA GLY A 22 23.92 0.52 -21.97
C GLY A 22 23.29 -0.37 -20.89
N SER A 23 23.28 -1.69 -21.10
CA SER A 23 22.61 -2.65 -20.21
C SER A 23 23.24 -2.76 -18.82
N LEU A 24 24.56 -2.63 -18.73
CA LEU A 24 25.30 -2.84 -17.49
C LEU A 24 25.07 -1.71 -16.48
N SER A 25 24.96 -0.48 -16.98
CA SER A 25 24.53 0.65 -16.17
C SER A 25 23.07 0.59 -15.82
N ALA A 26 22.21 0.17 -16.75
CA ALA A 26 20.79 0.10 -16.48
C ALA A 26 20.48 -0.95 -15.39
N LEU A 27 21.22 -2.07 -15.39
CA LEU A 27 21.19 -3.04 -14.30
C LEU A 27 21.66 -2.41 -12.98
N ARG A 28 22.77 -1.67 -13.00
CA ARG A 28 23.27 -0.94 -11.82
C ARG A 28 22.22 0.04 -11.30
N ASP A 29 21.58 0.80 -12.17
CA ASP A 29 20.63 1.84 -11.79
C ASP A 29 19.33 1.22 -11.26
N LEU A 30 18.90 0.09 -11.82
CA LEU A 30 17.83 -0.75 -11.25
C LEU A 30 18.18 -1.28 -9.86
N LEU A 31 19.38 -1.86 -9.69
CA LEU A 31 19.85 -2.36 -8.38
C LEU A 31 19.97 -1.22 -7.36
N THR A 32 20.39 -0.03 -7.80
CA THR A 32 20.49 1.18 -6.98
C THR A 32 19.10 1.62 -6.52
N ALA A 33 18.13 1.68 -7.43
CA ALA A 33 16.75 2.04 -7.11
C ALA A 33 16.09 1.01 -6.16
N LEU A 34 16.31 -0.28 -6.39
CA LEU A 34 15.82 -1.32 -5.49
C LEU A 34 16.44 -1.21 -4.10
N SER A 35 17.76 -1.00 -4.03
CA SER A 35 18.48 -0.86 -2.76
C SER A 35 18.04 0.38 -2.00
N SER A 36 17.82 1.51 -2.69
CA SER A 36 17.36 2.75 -2.06
C SER A 36 15.95 2.62 -1.50
N ILE A 37 15.05 1.92 -2.20
CA ILE A 37 13.69 1.62 -1.72
C ILE A 37 13.74 0.71 -0.48
N ILE A 38 14.54 -0.35 -0.49
CA ILE A 38 14.67 -1.28 0.64
C ILE A 38 15.22 -0.57 1.88
N ILE A 39 16.33 0.17 1.73
CA ILE A 39 16.95 0.92 2.83
C ILE A 39 15.99 2.01 3.34
N GLY A 40 15.31 2.69 2.41
CA GLY A 40 14.25 3.65 2.74
C GLY A 40 13.18 3.04 3.64
N MET A 41 12.65 1.86 3.29
CA MET A 41 11.60 1.19 4.06
C MET A 41 12.07 0.70 5.43
N ILE A 42 13.31 0.22 5.54
CA ILE A 42 13.89 -0.14 6.84
C ILE A 42 13.98 1.11 7.73
N THR A 43 14.47 2.21 7.18
CA THR A 43 14.60 3.49 7.89
C THR A 43 13.22 4.01 8.31
N TYR A 44 12.24 3.98 7.40
CA TYR A 44 10.83 4.28 7.71
C TYR A 44 10.35 3.51 8.94
N LYS A 45 10.54 2.18 8.94
CA LYS A 45 10.08 1.31 10.03
C LYS A 45 10.72 1.71 11.35
N ILE A 46 12.04 1.89 11.37
CA ILE A 46 12.79 2.28 12.57
C ILE A 46 12.30 3.64 13.08
N THR A 47 12.23 4.65 12.21
CA THR A 47 11.77 6.00 12.60
C THR A 47 10.32 6.00 13.06
N PHE A 48 9.44 5.24 12.40
CA PHE A 48 8.04 5.10 12.82
C PHE A 48 7.91 4.40 14.17
N LEU A 49 8.69 3.33 14.42
CA LEU A 49 8.68 2.64 15.70
C LEU A 49 9.16 3.53 16.86
N LEU A 50 10.17 4.38 16.61
CA LEU A 50 10.72 5.29 17.61
C LEU A 50 9.83 6.52 17.86
N SER A 51 9.35 7.17 16.79
CA SER A 51 8.63 8.44 16.89
C SER A 51 7.11 8.29 16.97
N ARG A 52 6.56 7.13 16.60
CA ARG A 52 5.12 6.88 16.38
C ARG A 52 4.46 7.87 15.41
N SER A 53 5.25 8.59 14.62
CA SER A 53 4.78 9.59 13.67
C SER A 53 4.94 9.09 12.24
N PHE A 54 3.82 9.05 11.51
CA PHE A 54 3.80 8.67 10.10
C PHE A 54 4.60 9.64 9.22
N SER A 55 4.46 10.95 9.44
CA SER A 55 5.13 11.99 8.64
C SER A 55 6.64 11.94 8.82
N LEU A 56 7.13 11.75 10.05
CA LEU A 56 8.56 11.59 10.32
C LEU A 56 9.12 10.30 9.69
N GLY A 57 8.37 9.20 9.77
CA GLY A 57 8.74 7.96 9.08
C GLY A 57 8.88 8.18 7.57
N LEU A 58 7.91 8.83 6.94
CA LEU A 58 7.92 9.10 5.50
C LEU A 58 9.02 10.08 5.08
N PHE A 59 9.30 11.09 5.91
CA PHE A 59 10.45 11.98 5.69
C PHE A 59 11.77 11.20 5.75
N ALA A 60 11.96 10.34 6.75
CA ALA A 60 13.16 9.53 6.90
C ALA A 60 13.33 8.53 5.73
N PHE A 61 12.23 7.94 5.23
CA PHE A 61 12.23 7.15 3.99
C PHE A 61 12.80 7.95 2.82
N LEU A 62 12.27 9.15 2.57
CA LEU A 62 12.67 9.97 1.42
C LEU A 62 14.14 10.37 1.51
N VAL A 63 14.57 10.86 2.67
CA VAL A 63 15.97 11.29 2.88
C VAL A 63 16.94 10.13 2.71
N SER A 64 16.65 8.96 3.28
CA SER A 64 17.53 7.80 3.17
C SER A 64 17.54 7.21 1.76
N ALA A 65 16.39 7.10 1.08
CA ALA A 65 16.34 6.63 -0.30
C ALA A 65 17.10 7.57 -1.26
N LEU A 66 16.90 8.89 -1.13
CA LEU A 66 17.66 9.88 -1.91
C LEU A 66 19.15 9.86 -1.58
N GLY A 67 19.50 9.71 -0.29
CA GLY A 67 20.88 9.59 0.16
C GLY A 67 21.59 8.39 -0.46
N VAL A 68 20.93 7.23 -0.51
CA VAL A 68 21.46 6.01 -1.17
C VAL A 68 21.61 6.21 -2.68
N LEU A 69 20.60 6.80 -3.33
CA LEU A 69 20.65 7.11 -4.77
C LEU A 69 21.84 8.03 -5.08
N LEU A 70 22.02 9.10 -4.31
CA LEU A 70 23.13 10.05 -4.47
C LEU A 70 24.48 9.40 -4.19
N LEU A 71 24.60 8.64 -3.09
CA LEU A 71 25.85 7.99 -2.70
C LEU A 71 26.32 7.01 -3.79
N ILE A 72 25.44 6.15 -4.28
CA ILE A 72 25.78 5.18 -5.32
C ILE A 72 26.05 5.91 -6.65
N SER A 73 25.29 6.93 -6.99
CA SER A 73 25.56 7.74 -8.20
C SER A 73 26.93 8.42 -8.14
N LEU A 74 27.36 8.90 -6.96
CA LEU A 74 28.69 9.51 -6.76
C LEU A 74 29.81 8.46 -6.82
N LEU A 75 29.62 7.30 -6.21
CA LEU A 75 30.61 6.21 -6.21
C LEU A 75 30.86 5.66 -7.63
N PHE A 76 29.81 5.58 -8.44
CA PHE A 76 29.88 5.01 -9.79
C PHE A 76 29.90 6.09 -10.90
N ARG A 77 30.21 7.35 -10.57
CA ARG A 77 30.34 8.45 -11.53
C ARG A 77 31.51 8.28 -12.52
N ARG A 78 32.37 7.27 -12.33
CA ARG A 78 33.34 6.86 -13.34
C ARG A 78 32.61 6.13 -14.46
N ARG A 79 32.38 6.81 -15.58
CA ARG A 79 31.92 6.15 -16.81
C ARG A 79 32.95 6.22 -17.92
N GLU A 80 33.36 5.02 -18.32
CA GLU A 80 34.02 4.70 -19.57
C GLU A 80 33.21 5.25 -20.76
N LYS A 81 33.86 6.09 -21.57
CA LYS A 81 33.36 6.46 -22.90
C LYS A 81 33.80 5.38 -23.90
N GLY A 82 33.12 4.24 -23.87
CA GLY A 82 33.29 3.16 -24.84
C GLY A 82 32.19 3.16 -25.89
N ARG A 83 32.48 2.72 -27.12
CA ARG A 83 31.48 2.55 -28.19
C ARG A 83 30.54 1.40 -27.80
N LEU A 84 29.28 1.69 -27.51
CA LEU A 84 28.29 0.70 -27.07
C LEU A 84 27.85 -0.23 -28.23
N SER A 85 27.83 -1.54 -27.97
CA SER A 85 27.22 -2.54 -28.86
C SER A 85 25.69 -2.41 -28.92
N ILE A 86 25.08 -2.79 -30.04
CA ILE A 86 23.62 -2.81 -30.25
C ILE A 86 22.91 -3.64 -29.16
N ILE A 87 23.52 -4.76 -28.74
CA ILE A 87 22.97 -5.62 -27.68
C ILE A 87 22.87 -4.87 -26.35
N ASN A 88 23.89 -4.06 -26.02
CA ASN A 88 23.88 -3.26 -24.80
C ASN A 88 22.81 -2.18 -24.84
N ARG A 89 22.53 -1.60 -26.02
CA ARG A 89 21.46 -0.62 -26.19
C ARG A 89 20.07 -1.24 -25.99
N ILE A 90 19.84 -2.44 -26.49
CA ILE A 90 18.59 -3.17 -26.30
C ILE A 90 18.38 -3.49 -24.81
N GLY A 91 19.41 -4.01 -24.12
CA GLY A 91 19.31 -4.27 -22.69
C GLY A 91 19.11 -3.01 -21.84
N GLY A 92 19.73 -1.90 -22.24
CA GLY A 92 19.47 -0.58 -21.67
C GLY A 92 18.01 -0.15 -21.87
N ALA A 93 17.50 -0.23 -23.10
CA ALA A 93 16.11 0.12 -23.41
C ALA A 93 15.08 -0.67 -22.59
N ILE A 94 15.26 -1.99 -22.44
CA ILE A 94 14.39 -2.85 -21.62
C ILE A 94 14.41 -2.40 -20.15
N SER A 95 15.59 -2.12 -19.61
CA SER A 95 15.75 -1.68 -18.23
C SER A 95 15.12 -0.29 -18.02
N GLY A 96 15.33 0.64 -18.96
CA GLY A 96 14.71 1.96 -18.97
C GLY A 96 13.18 1.90 -19.05
N PHE A 97 12.61 0.90 -19.72
CA PHE A 97 11.17 0.67 -19.71
C PHE A 97 10.65 0.34 -18.30
N PHE A 98 11.31 -0.57 -17.57
CA PHE A 98 10.92 -0.90 -16.20
C PHE A 98 11.14 0.26 -15.23
N LEU A 99 12.26 0.97 -15.34
CA LEU A 99 12.52 2.18 -14.57
C LEU A 99 11.48 3.27 -14.86
N GLY A 100 11.11 3.45 -16.13
CA GLY A 100 10.06 4.36 -16.57
C GLY A 100 8.70 4.02 -15.99
N ILE A 101 8.32 2.73 -15.91
CA ILE A 101 7.10 2.28 -15.23
C ILE A 101 7.17 2.61 -13.73
N GLY A 102 8.29 2.31 -13.07
CA GLY A 102 8.49 2.59 -11.65
C GLY A 102 8.39 4.08 -11.33
N ALA A 103 9.07 4.92 -12.13
CA ALA A 103 9.02 6.37 -12.02
C ALA A 103 7.61 6.90 -12.29
N SER A 104 6.92 6.37 -13.31
CA SER A 104 5.53 6.71 -13.62
C SER A 104 4.58 6.33 -12.48
N LEU A 105 4.76 5.16 -11.85
CA LEU A 105 3.98 4.76 -10.68
C LEU A 105 4.18 5.73 -9.52
N ALA A 106 5.44 6.08 -9.20
CA ALA A 106 5.75 7.06 -8.15
C ALA A 106 5.14 8.43 -8.46
N PHE A 107 5.27 8.91 -9.70
CA PHE A 107 4.68 10.15 -10.17
C PHE A 107 3.15 10.14 -10.05
N LEU A 108 2.48 9.07 -10.48
CA LEU A 108 1.02 8.93 -10.39
C LEU A 108 0.52 8.89 -8.94
N ILE A 109 1.29 8.28 -8.03
CA ILE A 109 0.98 8.30 -6.58
C ILE A 109 0.98 9.73 -6.08
N ILE A 110 2.05 10.50 -6.36
CA ILE A 110 2.17 11.90 -5.98
C ILE A 110 1.02 12.71 -6.59
N LEU A 111 0.79 12.56 -7.90
CA LEU A 111 -0.25 13.31 -8.61
C LEU A 111 -1.64 13.01 -8.07
N THR A 112 -1.92 11.79 -7.60
CA THR A 112 -3.22 11.44 -7.01
C THR A 112 -3.49 12.19 -5.70
N PHE A 113 -2.46 12.61 -4.96
CA PHE A 113 -2.65 13.46 -3.78
C PHE A 113 -3.08 14.88 -4.15
N PHE A 114 -2.62 15.41 -5.27
CA PHE A 114 -2.90 16.79 -5.70
C PHE A 114 -4.13 16.89 -6.62
N SER A 115 -4.29 15.94 -7.54
CA SER A 115 -5.40 15.91 -8.51
C SER A 115 -5.91 14.49 -8.75
N PRO A 116 -6.72 13.94 -7.83
CA PRO A 116 -7.22 12.56 -7.92
C PRO A 116 -8.16 12.33 -9.12
N LEU A 117 -8.92 13.36 -9.53
CA LEU A 117 -9.84 13.29 -10.67
C LEU A 117 -9.07 13.09 -11.99
N SER A 118 -8.02 13.87 -12.22
CA SER A 118 -7.20 13.79 -13.44
C SER A 118 -6.53 12.42 -13.62
N VAL A 119 -6.11 11.78 -12.52
CA VAL A 119 -5.54 10.42 -12.55
C VAL A 119 -6.62 9.37 -12.79
N GLY A 120 -7.81 9.55 -12.19
CA GLY A 120 -8.95 8.67 -12.35
C GLY A 120 -9.49 8.58 -13.77
N GLU A 121 -9.33 9.63 -14.58
CA GLU A 121 -9.72 9.67 -16.00
C GLU A 121 -8.65 9.11 -16.95
N ALA A 122 -7.39 9.02 -16.50
CA ALA A 122 -6.26 8.58 -17.31
C ALA A 122 -6.30 7.07 -17.54
N LYS A 123 -6.27 6.61 -18.80
CA LYS A 123 -6.40 5.17 -19.12
C LYS A 123 -5.10 4.42 -18.79
N LEU A 124 -3.96 4.97 -19.17
CA LEU A 124 -2.65 4.36 -18.92
C LEU A 124 -2.28 4.53 -17.44
N GLY A 125 -2.55 5.71 -16.87
CA GLY A 125 -2.36 5.97 -15.44
C GLY A 125 -3.10 4.94 -14.56
N ASN A 126 -4.38 4.70 -14.82
CA ASN A 126 -5.15 3.69 -14.08
C ASN A 126 -4.57 2.27 -14.23
N LYS A 127 -4.15 1.86 -15.43
CA LYS A 127 -3.57 0.53 -15.67
C LYS A 127 -2.27 0.33 -14.89
N ILE A 128 -1.43 1.37 -14.78
CA ILE A 128 -0.22 1.32 -13.95
C ILE A 128 -0.59 1.20 -12.47
N LEU A 129 -1.59 1.95 -12.01
CA LEU A 129 -2.08 1.87 -10.63
C LEU A 129 -2.70 0.52 -10.27
N ASP A 130 -3.20 -0.27 -11.23
CA ASP A 130 -3.69 -1.63 -11.00
C ASP A 130 -2.58 -2.61 -10.54
N ILE A 131 -1.31 -2.20 -10.58
CA ILE A 131 -0.19 -2.94 -10.01
C ILE A 131 -0.17 -2.81 -8.47
N LEU A 132 -0.70 -1.72 -7.89
CA LEU A 132 -0.64 -1.45 -6.45
C LEU A 132 -1.16 -2.62 -5.58
N PRO A 133 -2.33 -3.22 -5.84
CA PRO A 133 -2.80 -4.35 -5.05
C PRO A 133 -1.81 -5.53 -4.97
N LYS A 134 -1.08 -5.81 -6.07
CA LYS A 134 -0.06 -6.86 -6.09
C LYS A 134 1.14 -6.49 -5.22
N ILE A 135 1.54 -5.22 -5.22
CA ILE A 135 2.63 -4.71 -4.36
C ILE A 135 2.27 -4.89 -2.88
N TYR A 136 1.05 -4.51 -2.47
CA TYR A 136 0.60 -4.73 -1.09
C TYR A 136 0.56 -6.21 -0.71
N TYR A 137 0.06 -7.07 -1.60
CA TYR A 137 0.01 -8.50 -1.35
C TYR A 137 1.41 -9.10 -1.17
N LEU A 138 2.35 -8.74 -2.06
CA LEU A 138 3.75 -9.18 -1.95
C LEU A 138 4.38 -8.67 -0.66
N ALA A 139 4.17 -7.40 -0.30
CA ALA A 139 4.68 -6.82 0.92
C ALA A 139 4.17 -7.55 2.18
N ASP A 140 2.90 -7.98 2.20
CA ASP A 140 2.36 -8.82 3.28
C ASP A 140 2.99 -10.22 3.31
N LEU A 141 3.24 -10.83 2.15
CA LEU A 141 3.85 -12.15 2.04
C LEU A 141 5.25 -12.20 2.67
N ILE A 142 6.05 -11.15 2.47
CA ILE A 142 7.41 -11.04 3.00
C ILE A 142 7.50 -10.21 4.30
N ASP A 143 6.35 -9.90 4.92
CA ASP A 143 6.22 -9.07 6.13
C ASP A 143 6.94 -7.71 6.05
N LEU A 144 7.06 -7.18 4.82
CA LEU A 144 7.70 -5.91 4.52
C LEU A 144 6.74 -4.77 4.86
N PRO A 145 7.13 -3.79 5.69
CA PRO A 145 6.24 -2.74 6.19
C PRO A 145 5.95 -1.66 5.12
N PHE A 146 5.31 -2.03 4.01
CA PHE A 146 4.92 -1.10 2.96
C PHE A 146 3.79 -0.18 3.45
N PRO A 147 3.98 1.15 3.45
CA PRO A 147 2.99 2.09 3.98
C PRO A 147 1.73 2.09 3.12
N MET A 148 0.57 2.27 3.76
CA MET A 148 -0.68 2.51 3.02
C MET A 148 -0.67 3.92 2.45
N LEU A 149 -0.72 4.02 1.12
CA LEU A 149 -0.71 5.27 0.36
C LEU A 149 -1.93 6.15 0.66
N LYS A 150 -3.10 5.54 0.88
CA LYS A 150 -4.28 6.22 1.41
C LYS A 150 -4.90 5.32 2.46
N ASN A 151 -5.13 5.88 3.64
CA ASN A 151 -5.72 5.13 4.74
C ASN A 151 -7.25 5.00 4.51
N PRO A 152 -7.78 3.77 4.33
CA PRO A 152 -9.22 3.56 4.20
C PRO A 152 -10.00 3.88 5.48
N TYR A 153 -9.34 3.86 6.65
CA TYR A 153 -9.97 3.97 7.96
C TYR A 153 -9.90 5.39 8.56
N ALA A 154 -9.41 6.38 7.82
CA ALA A 154 -9.11 7.71 8.35
C ALA A 154 -10.34 8.37 9.00
N ALA A 155 -11.48 8.34 8.31
CA ALA A 155 -12.73 8.88 8.81
C ALA A 155 -13.24 8.12 10.07
N GLU A 156 -13.03 6.80 10.11
CA GLU A 156 -13.45 5.97 11.24
C GLU A 156 -12.58 6.24 12.49
N TRP A 157 -11.29 6.52 12.31
CA TRP A 157 -10.38 6.83 13.42
C TRP A 157 -10.63 8.19 14.06
N GLU A 158 -10.92 9.20 13.24
CA GLU A 158 -11.33 10.51 13.72
C GLU A 158 -12.61 10.40 14.56
N ASN A 159 -13.61 9.70 14.03
CA ASN A 159 -14.88 9.49 14.72
C ASN A 159 -14.74 8.72 16.05
N TRP A 160 -13.80 7.77 16.15
CA TRP A 160 -13.69 6.90 17.32
C TRP A 160 -12.55 7.27 18.26
N ASN A 161 -11.88 8.39 18.00
CA ASN A 161 -10.70 8.87 18.71
C ASN A 161 -9.68 7.73 18.94
N VAL A 162 -9.30 7.08 17.84
CA VAL A 162 -8.37 5.95 17.85
C VAL A 162 -7.06 6.38 17.20
N GLN A 163 -5.96 6.26 17.95
CA GLN A 163 -4.63 6.44 17.37
C GLN A 163 -4.25 5.23 16.53
N PHE A 164 -3.70 5.49 15.34
CA PHE A 164 -3.24 4.44 14.43
C PHE A 164 -2.24 3.51 15.11
N ARG A 165 -2.63 2.23 15.26
CA ARG A 165 -1.72 1.19 15.74
C ARG A 165 -1.17 0.40 14.57
N GLU A 166 0.03 0.78 14.12
CA GLU A 166 0.96 -0.04 13.34
C GLU A 166 0.42 -0.61 12.00
N ARG A 167 1.31 -0.86 11.04
CA ARG A 167 0.88 -1.51 9.79
C ARG A 167 0.41 -2.93 10.09
N ILE A 168 -0.85 -3.24 9.76
CA ILE A 168 -1.41 -4.57 9.90
C ILE A 168 -1.06 -5.39 8.64
N ASN A 169 -0.43 -6.53 8.84
CA ASN A 169 -0.35 -7.57 7.82
C ASN A 169 -1.73 -8.25 7.72
N PHE A 170 -2.55 -7.82 6.76
CA PHE A 170 -3.93 -8.28 6.62
C PHE A 170 -4.01 -9.75 6.20
N SER A 171 -3.00 -10.27 5.50
CA SER A 171 -2.95 -11.70 5.19
C SER A 171 -3.00 -12.58 6.46
N ARG A 172 -2.46 -12.09 7.59
CA ARG A 172 -2.50 -12.79 8.90
C ARG A 172 -3.87 -12.72 9.59
N LEU A 173 -4.83 -12.00 9.04
CA LEU A 173 -6.23 -11.97 9.52
C LEU A 173 -7.11 -12.97 8.77
N ASP A 174 -6.55 -13.77 7.84
CA ASP A 174 -7.28 -14.90 7.27
C ASP A 174 -7.84 -15.81 8.37
N LYS A 175 -9.07 -16.31 8.18
CA LYS A 175 -9.83 -17.12 9.15
C LYS A 175 -10.29 -16.41 10.43
N SER A 176 -10.15 -15.09 10.53
CA SER A 176 -10.75 -14.29 11.62
C SER A 176 -12.27 -14.49 11.69
N ARG A 177 -12.87 -14.23 12.85
CA ARG A 177 -14.30 -14.46 13.09
C ARG A 177 -15.13 -13.24 12.70
N CYS A 178 -16.10 -13.44 11.82
CA CYS A 178 -17.07 -12.43 11.42
C CYS A 178 -17.94 -12.02 12.62
N ILE A 179 -18.04 -10.71 12.87
CA ILE A 179 -18.81 -10.18 14.01
C ILE A 179 -20.32 -10.49 13.90
N GLN A 180 -20.85 -10.59 12.68
CA GLN A 180 -22.29 -10.78 12.45
C GLN A 180 -22.76 -12.22 12.73
N CYS A 181 -21.95 -13.23 12.43
CA CYS A 181 -22.41 -14.64 12.44
C CYS A 181 -21.45 -15.64 13.08
N GLY A 182 -20.27 -15.17 13.54
CA GLY A 182 -19.21 -15.99 14.12
C GLY A 182 -18.45 -16.88 13.13
N GLY A 183 -18.84 -16.90 11.85
CA GLY A 183 -18.17 -17.68 10.80
C GLY A 183 -16.78 -17.15 10.48
N ARG A 184 -15.92 -18.02 9.94
CA ARG A 184 -14.58 -17.62 9.48
C ARG A 184 -14.66 -16.77 8.22
N VAL A 185 -13.78 -15.78 8.12
CA VAL A 185 -13.60 -15.00 6.89
C VAL A 185 -12.40 -15.52 6.09
N ARG A 186 -12.48 -15.39 4.78
CA ARG A 186 -11.38 -15.70 3.87
C ARG A 186 -10.80 -14.43 3.29
N PHE A 187 -9.50 -14.24 3.42
CA PHE A 187 -8.77 -13.16 2.75
C PHE A 187 -8.70 -13.45 1.24
N LYS A 188 -9.11 -12.46 0.44
CA LYS A 188 -9.12 -12.52 -1.03
C LYS A 188 -7.99 -11.71 -1.66
N GLY A 189 -7.14 -11.09 -0.85
CA GLY A 189 -6.10 -10.18 -1.32
C GLY A 189 -6.51 -8.72 -1.20
N TYR A 190 -5.78 -7.87 -1.91
CA TYR A 190 -6.01 -6.44 -1.98
C TYR A 190 -6.71 -6.08 -3.27
N PHE A 191 -7.53 -5.03 -3.22
CA PHE A 191 -8.26 -4.54 -4.38
C PHE A 191 -8.26 -3.02 -4.38
N ARG A 192 -8.13 -2.45 -5.58
CA ARG A 192 -8.23 -1.01 -5.80
C ARG A 192 -9.71 -0.61 -5.83
N LYS A 193 -10.04 0.45 -5.09
CA LYS A 193 -11.41 0.99 -5.00
C LYS A 193 -11.58 2.25 -5.83
N SER A 194 -10.69 3.21 -5.64
CA SER A 194 -10.67 4.47 -6.37
C SER A 194 -9.28 5.10 -6.30
N GLY A 195 -8.78 5.63 -7.42
CA GLY A 195 -7.43 6.22 -7.47
C GLY A 195 -6.37 5.29 -6.86
N ILE A 196 -5.64 5.77 -5.85
CA ILE A 196 -4.63 5.02 -5.07
C ILE A 196 -5.20 4.27 -3.85
N LEU A 197 -6.51 4.35 -3.59
CA LEU A 197 -7.13 3.64 -2.47
C LEU A 197 -7.15 2.15 -2.75
N VAL A 198 -6.30 1.43 -2.03
CA VAL A 198 -6.23 -0.03 -2.03
C VAL A 198 -6.65 -0.53 -0.66
N SER A 199 -7.58 -1.48 -0.64
CA SER A 199 -8.11 -2.05 0.60
C SER A 199 -8.10 -3.57 0.53
N PRO A 200 -7.77 -4.25 1.64
CA PRO A 200 -7.91 -5.71 1.72
C PRO A 200 -9.38 -6.11 1.55
N LEU A 201 -9.63 -7.31 1.02
CA LEU A 201 -10.97 -7.89 0.94
C LEU A 201 -11.01 -9.20 1.72
N PHE A 202 -11.94 -9.27 2.66
CA PHE A 202 -12.32 -10.47 3.38
C PHE A 202 -13.77 -10.81 3.05
N ILE A 203 -14.06 -12.09 2.85
CA ILE A 203 -15.43 -12.58 2.63
C ILE A 203 -15.75 -13.63 3.68
N CYS A 204 -16.83 -13.43 4.44
CA CYS A 204 -17.31 -14.43 5.40
C CYS A 204 -17.82 -15.67 4.67
N GLU A 205 -17.30 -16.84 5.01
CA GLU A 205 -17.69 -18.11 4.38
C GLU A 205 -19.09 -18.57 4.79
N LYS A 206 -19.64 -18.03 5.88
CA LYS A 206 -20.98 -18.38 6.41
C LYS A 206 -22.08 -17.44 5.93
N CYS A 207 -21.87 -16.12 5.96
CA CYS A 207 -22.91 -15.14 5.63
C CYS A 207 -22.59 -14.27 4.40
N GLY A 208 -21.47 -14.51 3.72
CA GLY A 208 -21.10 -13.81 2.48
C GLY A 208 -20.68 -12.34 2.65
N ARG A 209 -20.75 -11.78 3.87
CA ARG A 209 -20.40 -10.37 4.11
C ARG A 209 -18.96 -10.07 3.72
N LYS A 210 -18.77 -8.91 3.11
CA LYS A 210 -17.47 -8.38 2.69
C LYS A 210 -16.95 -7.37 3.71
N SER A 211 -15.65 -7.37 3.98
CA SER A 211 -15.04 -6.33 4.80
C SER A 211 -13.58 -6.17 4.46
N ASP A 212 -12.96 -5.10 4.92
CA ASP A 212 -11.52 -4.84 4.90
C ASP A 212 -10.83 -5.32 6.18
N GLY A 213 -11.55 -6.08 7.01
CA GLY A 213 -11.05 -6.64 8.26
C GLY A 213 -11.70 -6.02 9.49
N CYS A 214 -12.31 -4.82 9.40
CA CYS A 214 -12.98 -4.25 10.57
C CYS A 214 -14.28 -4.97 10.97
N GLN A 215 -14.94 -5.74 10.10
CA GLN A 215 -16.08 -6.58 10.50
C GLN A 215 -15.66 -7.97 11.03
N THR A 216 -14.46 -8.07 11.59
CA THR A 216 -13.98 -9.27 12.28
C THR A 216 -13.56 -8.95 13.71
N PHE A 217 -13.72 -9.88 14.64
CA PHE A 217 -13.36 -9.65 16.04
C PHE A 217 -11.85 -9.35 16.19
N GLU A 218 -11.02 -10.14 15.54
CA GLU A 218 -9.56 -10.04 15.56
C GLU A 218 -9.07 -8.79 14.82
N GLY A 219 -9.59 -8.56 13.61
CA GLY A 219 -9.24 -7.39 12.80
C GLY A 219 -9.63 -6.09 13.49
N PHE A 220 -10.81 -6.01 14.11
CA PHE A 220 -11.25 -4.83 14.86
C PHE A 220 -10.33 -4.51 16.05
N HIS A 221 -9.89 -5.52 16.79
CA HIS A 221 -8.91 -5.31 17.88
C HIS A 221 -7.58 -4.80 17.35
N LYS A 222 -7.09 -5.35 16.22
CA LYS A 222 -5.81 -4.90 15.64
C LYS A 222 -5.92 -3.49 15.07
N LEU A 223 -6.98 -3.20 14.34
CA LEU A 223 -7.22 -1.91 13.68
C LEU A 223 -7.45 -0.79 14.69
N TYR A 224 -8.31 -1.03 15.68
CA TYR A 224 -8.77 0.04 16.56
C TYR A 224 -8.26 -0.04 18.00
N GLY A 225 -7.53 -1.09 18.37
CA GLY A 225 -7.06 -1.30 19.75
C GLY A 225 -8.20 -1.41 20.78
N LYS A 226 -9.43 -1.67 20.34
CA LYS A 226 -10.65 -1.70 21.16
C LYS A 226 -11.44 -2.98 20.89
N CYS A 227 -12.29 -3.38 21.82
CA CYS A 227 -13.22 -4.47 21.59
C CYS A 227 -14.47 -3.96 20.86
N VAL A 228 -14.89 -4.72 19.85
CA VAL A 228 -16.11 -4.45 19.09
C VAL A 228 -17.38 -4.44 19.97
N ILE A 229 -17.38 -5.22 21.06
CA ILE A 229 -18.48 -5.26 22.04
C ILE A 229 -18.61 -3.91 22.75
N ASP A 230 -17.49 -3.26 23.09
CA ASP A 230 -17.52 -1.96 23.79
C ASP A 230 -18.15 -0.86 22.92
N VAL A 231 -17.94 -0.95 21.61
CA VAL A 231 -18.54 -0.03 20.64
C VAL A 231 -20.03 -0.33 20.45
N ALA A 232 -20.39 -1.61 20.37
CA ALA A 232 -21.77 -2.04 20.25
C ALA A 232 -22.65 -1.67 21.46
N ARG A 233 -22.09 -1.65 22.68
CA ARG A 233 -22.80 -1.17 23.89
C ARG A 233 -23.26 0.28 23.77
N LYS A 234 -22.57 1.10 22.99
CA LYS A 234 -22.96 2.48 22.69
C LYS A 234 -24.03 2.59 21.59
N ARG A 235 -24.65 1.47 21.22
CA ARG A 235 -25.67 1.35 20.14
C ARG A 235 -25.16 1.81 18.76
N VAL A 236 -23.84 1.76 18.55
CA VAL A 236 -23.23 2.07 17.26
C VAL A 236 -23.30 0.85 16.36
N LEU A 237 -23.91 1.02 15.18
CA LEU A 237 -23.88 0.01 14.13
C LEU A 237 -22.54 0.09 13.38
N LEU A 238 -21.92 -1.06 13.16
CA LEU A 238 -20.61 -1.13 12.53
C LEU A 238 -20.78 -1.38 11.05
N ASP A 239 -20.42 -0.40 10.22
CA ASP A 239 -20.27 -0.58 8.79
C ASP A 239 -18.89 -0.11 8.36
N CYS A 240 -18.15 -1.00 7.72
CA CYS A 240 -16.78 -0.71 7.28
C CYS A 240 -16.89 -0.01 5.92
N GLY A 241 -16.51 1.26 5.86
CA GLY A 241 -16.91 2.17 4.77
C GLY A 241 -16.44 1.77 3.37
N VAL A 242 -15.48 0.84 3.25
CA VAL A 242 -14.89 0.47 1.96
C VAL A 242 -15.68 -0.60 1.20
N TRP A 243 -16.29 -1.55 1.92
CA TRP A 243 -17.01 -2.68 1.31
C TRP A 243 -18.45 -2.65 1.79
N GLU A 244 -19.33 -2.07 0.97
CA GLU A 244 -20.74 -1.95 1.29
C GLU A 244 -21.42 -3.32 1.46
N ASN A 245 -22.20 -3.44 2.53
CA ASN A 245 -23.08 -4.59 2.78
C ASN A 245 -24.54 -4.16 2.98
N GLY A 246 -24.88 -2.90 2.70
CA GLY A 246 -26.22 -2.30 2.80
C GLY A 246 -26.76 -2.11 4.22
N LYS A 247 -26.10 -2.66 5.25
CA LYS A 247 -26.45 -2.46 6.66
C LYS A 247 -25.27 -2.69 7.59
N GLY A 248 -25.17 -1.82 8.59
CA GLY A 248 -24.27 -2.01 9.72
C GLY A 248 -24.64 -3.23 10.56
N VAL A 249 -23.68 -3.71 11.34
CA VAL A 249 -23.82 -4.94 12.13
C VAL A 249 -23.47 -4.71 13.59
N VAL A 250 -24.08 -5.55 14.43
CA VAL A 250 -23.80 -5.63 15.85
C VAL A 250 -23.14 -6.99 16.10
N PRO A 251 -22.05 -7.05 16.87
CA PRO A 251 -21.38 -8.30 17.18
C PRO A 251 -22.32 -9.27 17.91
N LYS A 252 -22.30 -10.55 17.50
CA LYS A 252 -23.05 -11.62 18.16
C LYS A 252 -22.15 -12.51 19.00
N GLY A 253 -22.61 -12.81 20.20
CA GLY A 253 -21.95 -13.72 21.15
C GLY A 253 -20.68 -13.13 21.77
N ARG A 254 -19.97 -14.01 22.49
CA ARG A 254 -18.73 -13.69 23.19
C ARG A 254 -17.58 -13.40 22.23
N CYS A 255 -16.84 -12.32 22.50
CA CYS A 255 -15.64 -11.96 21.76
C CYS A 255 -14.54 -13.02 21.94
N PRO A 256 -14.00 -13.61 20.85
CA PRO A 256 -12.94 -14.63 20.94
C PRO A 256 -11.58 -14.07 21.37
N VAL A 257 -11.38 -12.75 21.31
CA VAL A 257 -10.10 -12.10 21.63
C VAL A 257 -9.96 -11.77 23.12
N CYS A 258 -11.02 -11.21 23.72
CA CYS A 258 -10.98 -10.72 25.11
C CYS A 258 -12.12 -11.25 26.00
N GLY A 259 -12.99 -12.11 25.47
CA GLY A 259 -14.03 -12.76 26.25
C GLY A 259 -15.22 -11.88 26.66
N LYS A 260 -15.29 -10.61 26.23
CA LYS A 260 -16.45 -9.73 26.49
C LYS A 260 -17.69 -10.19 25.75
N GLU A 261 -18.87 -9.93 26.31
CA GLU A 261 -20.17 -10.26 25.72
C GLU A 261 -21.13 -9.05 25.78
N LEU A 262 -22.03 -8.99 24.81
CA LEU A 262 -23.01 -7.92 24.67
C LEU A 262 -24.27 -8.29 25.44
N ASN A 263 -24.34 -7.87 26.70
CA ASN A 263 -25.56 -7.95 27.49
C ASN A 263 -26.33 -6.64 27.29
N PHE A 264 -27.54 -6.71 26.73
CA PHE A 264 -28.42 -5.53 26.54
C PHE A 264 -29.21 -5.16 27.80
N HIS A 265 -28.88 -5.76 28.96
CA HIS A 265 -29.58 -5.58 30.23
C HIS A 265 -28.86 -4.64 31.21
N GLU A 266 -27.82 -3.93 30.76
CA GLU A 266 -27.17 -2.80 31.44
C GLU A 266 -27.37 -1.52 30.62
#